data_AF-A0A0N7JHR6-F1
#
_entry.id   AF-A0A0N7JHR6-F1
#
_cell.length_a   1.000
_cell.length_b   1.000
_cell.length_c   1.000
_cell.angle_alpha   90.00
_cell.angle_beta   90.00
_cell.angle_gamma   90.00
#
_symmetry.space_group_name_H-M   'P 1'
#
loop_
_entity.id
_entity.type
_entity.pdbx_description
1 polymer ?
#
loop_
_entity_poly.entity_id
_entity_poly.type
_entity_poly.pdbx_seq_one_letter_code
_entity_poly.pdbx_strand_id
1 'polypeptide(L)'
;MKPAKISVWVEEAKGSKVAILNPLVQEITEALLALGGAAHRDMVVALVAKRRGIYRPPASLGQELDLAFSTYCGAMGVPGSHGLLHLPFGPSSRRWALTDQAHALLRSGAEGP
;
A
#
# COMPACT_ATOMS: atom_id res chain seq x y z
N MET A 1 -22.31 -14.88 25.99
CA MET A 1 -21.06 -14.71 25.21
C MET A 1 -20.19 -13.65 25.87
N LYS A 2 -18.89 -13.91 26.04
CA LYS A 2 -17.89 -12.89 26.44
C LYS A 2 -17.07 -12.52 25.19
N PRO A 3 -16.87 -11.24 24.84
CA PRO A 3 -15.96 -10.89 23.75
C PRO A 3 -14.51 -11.08 24.19
N ALA A 4 -13.75 -11.84 23.41
CA ALA A 4 -12.33 -12.08 23.63
C ALA A 4 -11.53 -10.78 23.48
N LYS A 5 -10.73 -10.45 24.50
CA LYS A 5 -9.74 -9.38 24.46
C LYS A 5 -8.59 -9.80 23.55
N ILE A 6 -8.47 -9.17 22.38
CA ILE A 6 -7.22 -9.20 21.61
C ILE A 6 -6.26 -8.22 22.29
N SER A 7 -5.25 -8.78 22.95
CA SER A 7 -4.08 -8.05 23.39
C SER A 7 -3.09 -8.04 22.23
N VAL A 8 -2.98 -6.90 21.55
CA VAL A 8 -1.89 -6.64 20.61
C VAL A 8 -0.68 -6.20 21.43
N TRP A 9 0.39 -6.99 21.38
CA TRP A 9 1.71 -6.58 21.84
C TRP A 9 2.52 -6.24 20.58
N VAL A 10 2.94 -4.97 20.47
CA VAL A 10 3.85 -4.50 19.42
C VAL A 10 5.21 -4.31 20.07
N GLU A 11 6.17 -5.13 19.69
CA GLU A 11 7.58 -4.94 20.02
C GLU A 11 8.22 -3.97 19.02
N GLU A 12 9.06 -3.08 19.56
CA GLU A 12 9.67 -1.94 18.87
C GLU A 12 10.59 -2.34 17.72
N ALA A 13 10.33 -1.77 16.54
CA ALA A 13 11.31 -1.67 15.46
C ALA A 13 11.51 -0.19 15.07
N LYS A 14 12.64 0.35 15.54
CA LYS A 14 13.20 1.68 15.25
C LYS A 14 13.37 1.86 13.73
N GLY A 15 12.47 2.64 13.13
CA GLY A 15 12.33 2.85 11.66
C GLY A 15 10.87 3.02 11.21
N SER A 16 9.94 2.65 12.09
CA SER A 16 8.52 2.43 11.79
C SER A 16 7.62 3.67 11.99
N LYS A 17 7.94 4.84 11.43
CA LYS A 17 6.95 5.94 11.41
C LYS A 17 5.80 5.72 10.40
N VAL A 18 5.88 4.62 9.66
CA VAL A 18 4.91 4.13 8.66
C VAL A 18 4.05 2.98 9.23
N ALA A 19 4.20 2.60 10.51
CA ALA A 19 3.56 1.42 11.10
C ALA A 19 2.09 1.58 11.55
N ILE A 20 1.34 2.55 11.00
CA ILE A 20 -0.13 2.58 11.15
C ILE A 20 -0.80 2.57 9.77
N LEU A 21 -0.15 1.97 8.79
CA LEU A 21 -0.75 1.69 7.49
C LEU A 21 -1.06 0.21 7.43
N ASN A 22 -2.30 -0.10 7.06
CA ASN A 22 -2.74 -1.44 6.74
C ASN A 22 -1.61 -2.20 6.00
N PRO A 23 -1.21 -3.41 6.42
CA PRO A 23 -0.10 -4.13 5.81
C PRO A 23 -0.25 -4.30 4.30
N LEU A 24 -1.48 -4.38 3.79
CA LEU A 24 -1.77 -4.41 2.36
C LEU A 24 -1.40 -3.08 1.66
N VAL A 25 -1.63 -1.94 2.32
CA VAL A 25 -1.24 -0.62 1.80
C VAL A 25 0.29 -0.49 1.73
N GLN A 26 1.00 -1.05 2.71
CA GLN A 26 2.46 -1.12 2.67
C GLN A 26 2.94 -1.96 1.47
N GLU A 27 2.39 -3.16 1.29
CA GLU A 27 2.76 -4.02 0.16
C GLU A 27 2.46 -3.39 -1.20
N ILE A 28 1.34 -2.66 -1.32
CA ILE A 28 1.01 -1.88 -2.52
C ILE A 28 2.05 -0.78 -2.75
N THR A 29 2.42 -0.06 -1.69
CA THR A 29 3.39 1.04 -1.74
C THR A 29 4.76 0.53 -2.21
N GLU A 30 5.25 -0.55 -1.63
CA GLU A 30 6.53 -1.16 -2.01
C GLU A 30 6.51 -1.77 -3.41
N ALA A 31 5.36 -2.30 -3.85
CA ALA A 31 5.20 -2.82 -5.19
C ALA A 31 5.19 -1.68 -6.22
N LEU A 32 4.46 -0.60 -5.95
CA LEU A 32 4.46 0.61 -6.79
C LEU A 32 5.84 1.23 -6.88
N LEU A 33 6.57 1.35 -5.76
CA LEU A 33 7.93 1.86 -5.75
C LEU A 33 8.86 1.04 -6.67
N ALA A 34 8.81 -0.28 -6.57
CA ALA A 34 9.59 -1.17 -7.44
C ALA A 34 9.16 -1.13 -8.91
N LEU A 35 7.93 -0.71 -9.20
CA LEU A 35 7.41 -0.50 -10.55
C LEU A 35 7.62 0.94 -11.06
N GLY A 36 8.40 1.76 -10.35
CA GLY A 36 8.73 3.14 -10.75
C GLY A 36 7.75 4.21 -10.29
N GLY A 37 6.93 3.90 -9.28
CA GLY A 37 6.01 4.82 -8.61
C GLY A 37 4.57 4.77 -9.12
N ALA A 38 4.31 4.23 -10.31
CA ALA A 38 2.96 4.10 -10.85
C ALA A 38 2.79 2.87 -11.75
N ALA A 39 1.73 2.09 -11.56
CA ALA A 39 1.50 0.87 -12.33
C ALA A 39 0.01 0.51 -12.46
N HIS A 40 -0.29 -0.42 -13.37
CA HIS A 40 -1.62 -1.03 -13.46
C HIS A 40 -1.84 -1.95 -12.24
N ARG A 41 -3.06 -1.98 -11.68
CA ARG A 41 -3.40 -2.80 -10.51
C ARG A 41 -3.00 -4.26 -10.67
N ASP A 42 -3.18 -4.84 -11.86
CA ASP A 42 -2.87 -6.25 -12.10
C ASP A 42 -1.35 -6.51 -12.02
N MET A 43 -0.52 -5.52 -12.39
CA MET A 43 0.93 -5.62 -12.21
C MET A 43 1.33 -5.54 -10.75
N VAL A 44 0.65 -4.68 -9.98
CA VAL A 44 0.84 -4.58 -8.51
C VAL A 44 0.47 -5.91 -7.86
N VAL A 45 -0.71 -6.45 -8.16
CA VAL A 45 -1.20 -7.75 -7.64
C VAL A 45 -0.22 -8.88 -8.00
N ALA A 46 0.23 -8.94 -9.25
CA ALA A 46 1.19 -9.96 -9.70
C ALA A 46 2.53 -9.84 -8.96
N LEU A 47 3.04 -8.62 -8.75
CA LEU A 47 4.29 -8.40 -8.03
C LEU A 47 4.17 -8.74 -6.54
N VAL A 48 3.07 -8.35 -5.89
CA VAL A 48 2.78 -8.70 -4.50
C VAL A 48 2.69 -10.23 -4.34
N ALA A 49 1.94 -10.90 -5.22
CA ALA A 49 1.84 -12.36 -5.21
C ALA A 49 3.21 -13.03 -5.39
N LYS A 50 4.02 -12.53 -6.35
CA LYS A 50 5.39 -13.01 -6.57
C LYS A 50 6.25 -12.86 -5.32
N ARG A 51 6.19 -11.73 -4.62
CA ARG A 51 6.93 -11.50 -3.37
C ARG A 51 6.48 -12.43 -2.23
N ARG A 52 5.20 -12.79 -2.22
CA ARG A 52 4.63 -13.79 -1.30
C ARG A 52 4.92 -15.25 -1.71
N GLY A 53 5.67 -15.48 -2.79
CA GLY A 53 5.97 -16.83 -3.30
C GLY A 53 4.79 -17.50 -4.03
N ILE A 54 3.77 -16.73 -4.42
CA ILE A 54 2.55 -17.24 -5.08
C ILE A 54 2.71 -17.08 -6.59
N TYR A 55 2.76 -18.21 -7.31
CA TYR A 55 2.92 -18.21 -8.77
C TYR A 55 1.68 -17.72 -9.54
N ARG A 56 0.48 -18.12 -9.08
CA ARG A 56 -0.80 -17.69 -9.65
C ARG A 56 -1.61 -16.95 -8.57
N PRO A 57 -1.74 -15.61 -8.64
CA PRO A 57 -2.50 -14.86 -7.65
C PRO A 57 -3.97 -15.31 -7.65
N PRO A 58 -4.56 -15.64 -6.49
CA PRO A 58 -5.99 -15.89 -6.39
C PRO A 58 -6.76 -14.59 -6.61
N ALA A 59 -7.99 -14.69 -7.12
CA ALA A 59 -8.85 -13.51 -7.33
C ALA A 59 -9.13 -12.73 -6.04
N SER A 60 -9.15 -13.43 -4.89
CA SER A 60 -9.32 -12.83 -3.56
C SER A 60 -8.21 -11.82 -3.25
N LEU A 61 -6.96 -12.12 -3.60
CA LEU A 61 -5.84 -11.21 -3.35
C LEU A 61 -6.02 -9.89 -4.10
N GLY A 62 -6.51 -9.95 -5.35
CA GLY A 62 -6.84 -8.75 -6.12
C GLY A 62 -7.91 -7.90 -5.44
N GLN A 63 -8.96 -8.54 -4.92
CA GLN A 63 -10.06 -7.86 -4.22
C GLN A 63 -9.60 -7.25 -2.89
N GLU A 64 -8.75 -7.95 -2.13
CA GLU A 64 -8.20 -7.46 -0.87
C GLU A 64 -7.32 -6.22 -1.07
N LEU A 65 -6.44 -6.25 -2.08
CA LEU A 65 -5.59 -5.10 -2.41
C LEU A 65 -6.40 -3.92 -2.93
N ASP A 66 -7.44 -4.17 -3.75
CA ASP A 66 -8.33 -3.12 -4.27
C ASP A 66 -9.14 -2.45 -3.13
N LEU A 67 -9.68 -3.25 -2.21
CA LEU A 67 -10.37 -2.75 -1.02
C LEU A 67 -9.43 -1.94 -0.12
N ALA A 68 -8.21 -2.43 0.10
CA ALA A 68 -7.22 -1.71 0.91
C ALA A 68 -6.83 -0.36 0.27
N PHE A 69 -6.59 -0.36 -1.05
CA PHE A 69 -6.26 0.83 -1.80
C PHE A 69 -7.40 1.87 -1.78
N SER A 70 -8.62 1.44 -2.11
CA SER A 70 -9.79 2.32 -2.15
C SER A 70 -10.15 2.86 -0.77
N THR A 71 -10.06 2.05 0.28
CA THR A 71 -10.26 2.50 1.68
C THR A 71 -9.22 3.56 2.06
N TYR A 72 -7.95 3.35 1.69
CA TYR A 72 -6.90 4.32 1.96
C TYR A 72 -7.14 5.64 1.22
N CYS A 73 -7.44 5.60 -0.08
CA CYS A 73 -7.72 6.81 -0.85
C CYS A 73 -8.99 7.53 -0.38
N GLY A 74 -10.03 6.78 0.00
CA GLY A 74 -11.28 7.34 0.54
C GLY A 74 -11.09 8.02 1.89
N ALA A 75 -10.28 7.43 2.78
CA ALA A 75 -9.93 8.03 4.08
C ALA A 75 -9.09 9.31 3.94
N MET A 76 -8.33 9.45 2.84
CA MET A 76 -7.50 10.62 2.54
C MET A 76 -8.22 11.73 1.78
N GLY A 77 -9.53 11.60 1.51
CA GLY A 77 -10.37 12.65 0.92
C GLY A 77 -10.58 13.91 1.79
N VAL A 78 -9.85 14.03 2.89
CA VAL A 78 -9.82 15.23 3.75
C VAL A 78 -8.92 16.28 3.08
N PRO A 79 -9.40 17.52 2.85
CA PRO A 79 -8.58 18.58 2.27
C PRO A 79 -7.31 18.81 3.09
N GLY A 80 -6.13 18.70 2.46
CA GLY A 80 -4.81 18.90 3.09
C GLY A 80 -4.05 17.62 3.47
N SER A 81 -4.65 16.45 3.31
CA SER A 81 -3.98 15.16 3.50
C SER A 81 -3.12 14.79 2.29
N HIS A 82 -1.81 15.02 2.38
CA HIS A 82 -0.81 14.53 1.43
C HIS A 82 -0.66 13.01 1.55
N GLY A 83 -1.60 12.26 0.98
CA GLY A 83 -1.59 10.79 1.00
C GLY A 83 -0.40 10.17 0.28
N LEU A 84 -0.08 8.93 0.63
CA LEU A 84 0.98 8.17 -0.04
C LEU A 84 0.57 7.70 -1.43
N LEU A 85 -0.72 7.40 -1.60
CA LEU A 85 -1.30 6.79 -2.78
C LEU A 85 -2.38 7.68 -3.37
N HIS A 86 -2.48 7.68 -4.69
CA HIS A 86 -3.52 8.39 -5.42
C HIS A 86 -3.90 7.68 -6.72
N LEU A 87 -5.03 8.10 -7.29
CA LEU A 87 -5.51 7.66 -8.60
C LEU A 87 -5.17 8.72 -9.65
N PRO A 88 -4.14 8.51 -10.51
CA PRO A 88 -3.66 9.54 -11.43
C PRO A 88 -4.70 9.93 -12.49
N PHE A 89 -5.65 9.04 -12.81
CA PHE A 89 -6.71 9.29 -13.80
C PHE A 89 -8.12 9.32 -13.17
N GLY A 90 -8.21 9.51 -11.85
CA GLY A 90 -9.48 9.60 -11.13
C GLY A 90 -10.09 8.25 -10.70
N PRO A 91 -11.32 8.26 -10.13
CA PRO A 91 -11.88 7.16 -9.32
C PRO A 91 -12.03 5.81 -10.03
N SER A 92 -12.19 5.82 -11.37
CA SER A 92 -12.33 4.61 -12.18
C SER A 92 -11.01 4.08 -12.74
N SER A 93 -9.88 4.73 -12.40
CA SER A 93 -8.56 4.35 -12.88
C SER A 93 -8.15 2.99 -12.32
N ARG A 94 -7.78 2.08 -13.24
CA ARG A 94 -7.10 0.83 -12.88
C ARG A 94 -5.60 1.02 -12.65
N ARG A 95 -5.08 2.23 -12.85
CA ARG A 95 -3.71 2.59 -12.51
C ARG A 95 -3.67 3.19 -11.12
N TRP A 96 -2.76 2.68 -10.31
CA TRP A 96 -2.43 3.16 -8.98
C TRP A 96 -1.08 3.85 -9.02
N ALA A 97 -0.89 4.86 -8.18
CA ALA A 97 0.36 5.60 -8.13
C ALA A 97 0.66 6.10 -6.72
N LEU A 98 1.95 6.19 -6.42
CA LEU A 98 2.47 6.99 -5.31
C LEU A 98 2.30 8.47 -5.65
N THR A 99 2.02 9.32 -4.67
CA THR A 99 2.15 10.77 -4.87
C THR A 99 3.61 11.13 -5.12
N ASP A 100 3.87 12.23 -5.83
CA ASP A 100 5.25 12.68 -6.09
C ASP A 100 6.07 12.84 -4.81
N GLN A 101 5.45 13.39 -3.76
CA GLN A 101 6.07 13.51 -2.44
C GLN A 101 6.40 12.13 -1.84
N ALA A 102 5.47 11.18 -1.86
CA ALA A 102 5.71 9.83 -1.34
C ALA A 102 6.79 9.09 -2.11
N HIS A 103 6.76 9.18 -3.44
CA HIS A 103 7.76 8.55 -4.30
C HIS A 103 9.17 9.12 -4.06
N ALA A 104 9.29 10.45 -3.92
CA ALA A 104 10.55 11.09 -3.59
C ALA A 104 11.06 10.67 -2.20
N LEU A 105 10.21 10.72 -1.17
CA LEU A 105 10.57 10.33 0.20
C LEU A 105 11.03 8.86 0.28
N LEU A 106 10.30 7.94 -0.36
CA LEU A 106 10.62 6.52 -0.32
C LEU A 106 11.88 6.18 -1.11
N ARG A 107 12.16 6.90 -2.20
CA ARG A 107 13.42 6.73 -2.94
C ARG A 107 14.61 7.23 -2.14
N SER A 108 14.51 8.42 -1.55
CA SER A 108 15.59 8.99 -0.73
C SER A 108 15.85 8.20 0.55
N GLY A 109 14.85 7.47 1.08
CA GLY A 109 15.03 6.55 2.21
C GLY A 109 15.61 5.18 1.84
N ALA A 110 15.54 4.77 0.57
CA ALA A 110 16.13 3.53 0.07
C ALA A 110 17.63 3.67 -0.24
N GLU A 111 18.10 4.89 -0.51
CA GLU A 111 19.52 5.25 -0.53
C GLU A 111 19.97 5.72 0.86
N GLY A 112 20.14 4.78 1.80
CA GLY A 112 20.96 5.03 2.99
C GLY A 112 22.46 4.91 2.66
N PRO A 113 23.35 5.63 3.36
CA PRO A 113 24.80 5.67 3.09
C PRO A 113 25.51 4.32 3.20
#